data_AF-A0A0M1JGS5-F1
#
_entry.id   AF-A0A0M1JGS5-F1
#
_cell.length_a   1.000
_cell.length_b   1.000
_cell.length_c   1.000
_cell.angle_alpha   90.00
_cell.angle_beta   90.00
_cell.angle_gamma   90.00
#
_symmetry.space_group_name_H-M   'P 1'
#
loop_
_entity.id
_entity.type
_entity.pdbx_description
1 polymer ?
#
loop_
_entity_poly.entity_id
_entity_poly.type
_entity_poly.pdbx_seq_one_letter_code
_entity_poly.pdbx_strand_id
1 'polypeptide(L)'
;MKDQHIIALGGGGFTTGTSLALDDYILQVADKSCPKICFVPTASGDRGDYTFKFYQHFSLQKDHCKPTHLPLFKRKVKDLVDFACSQDIIYVGGGNTANMLAIWHLHGFDLALQKALAEGVILAGMSAGSICWFQFGVDDSFGEDLK
;
A
#
# COMPACT_ATOMS: atom_id res chain seq x y z
N MET A 1 -9.46 -16.00 -14.97
CA MET A 1 -9.06 -14.76 -14.27
C MET A 1 -8.26 -15.18 -13.06
N LYS A 2 -7.18 -14.48 -12.70
CA LYS A 2 -6.47 -14.76 -11.44
C LYS A 2 -7.35 -14.32 -10.27
N ASP A 3 -7.19 -14.97 -9.13
CA ASP A 3 -7.88 -14.57 -7.90
C ASP A 3 -7.37 -13.19 -7.46
N GLN A 4 -8.30 -12.31 -7.10
CA GLN A 4 -8.03 -10.95 -6.68
C GLN A 4 -8.05 -10.87 -5.15
N HIS A 5 -6.99 -10.34 -4.56
CA HIS A 5 -6.82 -10.26 -3.12
C HIS A 5 -6.65 -8.82 -2.65
N ILE A 6 -7.56 -8.38 -1.78
CA ILE A 6 -7.51 -7.10 -1.09
C ILE A 6 -7.51 -7.37 0.42
N ILE A 7 -6.55 -6.78 1.13
CA ILE A 7 -6.38 -6.88 2.59
C ILE A 7 -6.52 -5.50 3.20
N ALA A 8 -7.69 -5.21 3.76
CA ALA A 8 -8.01 -3.94 4.40
C ALA A 8 -7.72 -3.99 5.90
N LEU A 9 -6.84 -3.09 6.39
CA LEU A 9 -6.41 -3.04 7.79
C LEU A 9 -7.00 -1.79 8.46
N GLY A 10 -7.72 -1.97 9.58
CA GLY A 10 -8.21 -0.86 10.41
C GLY A 10 -7.13 -0.16 11.23
N GLY A 11 -5.93 -0.76 11.31
CA GLY A 11 -4.79 -0.33 12.12
C GLY A 11 -3.85 -1.51 12.36
N GLY A 12 -2.74 -1.30 13.07
CA GLY A 12 -1.75 -2.36 13.32
C GLY A 12 -0.67 -2.46 12.24
N GLY A 13 0.04 -3.57 12.20
CA GLY A 13 1.20 -3.79 11.34
C GLY A 13 2.38 -2.87 11.65
N PHE A 14 3.36 -2.85 10.75
CA PHE A 14 4.57 -2.04 10.86
C PHE A 14 4.29 -0.53 11.00
N THR A 15 3.10 -0.09 10.57
CA THR A 15 2.72 1.33 10.57
C THR A 15 2.62 1.89 11.99
N THR A 16 2.08 1.08 12.90
CA THR A 16 1.91 1.40 14.32
C THR A 16 2.87 0.63 15.23
N GLY A 17 3.50 -0.44 14.71
CA GLY A 17 4.39 -1.31 15.47
C GLY A 17 3.63 -2.32 16.36
N THR A 18 2.32 -2.47 16.18
CA THR A 18 1.47 -3.41 16.90
C THR A 18 0.90 -4.45 15.93
N SER A 19 0.47 -5.61 16.41
CA SER A 19 -0.18 -6.63 15.58
C SER A 19 0.62 -7.05 14.33
N LEU A 20 1.95 -7.23 14.47
CA LEU A 20 2.86 -7.56 13.36
C LEU A 20 2.52 -8.87 12.62
N ALA A 21 1.75 -9.77 13.26
CA ALA A 21 1.22 -10.97 12.61
C ALA A 21 0.35 -10.67 11.38
N LEU A 22 -0.18 -9.44 11.26
CA LEU A 22 -0.88 -8.98 10.06
C LEU A 22 0.08 -8.83 8.87
N ASP A 23 1.30 -8.35 9.11
CA ASP A 23 2.32 -8.21 8.06
C ASP A 23 2.80 -9.59 7.60
N ASP A 24 2.99 -10.52 8.53
CA ASP A 24 3.32 -11.92 8.23
C ASP A 24 2.23 -12.59 7.39
N TYR A 25 0.95 -12.36 7.74
CA TYR A 25 -0.19 -12.84 6.96
C TYR A 25 -0.17 -12.30 5.52
N ILE A 26 0.10 -11.01 5.34
CA ILE A 26 0.18 -10.41 3.99
C ILE A 26 1.29 -11.07 3.15
N LEU A 27 2.45 -11.34 3.74
CA LEU A 27 3.54 -12.05 3.06
C LEU A 27 3.16 -13.50 2.71
N GLN A 28 2.46 -14.20 3.61
CA GLN A 28 2.00 -15.58 3.39
C GLN A 28 0.97 -15.69 2.27
N VAL A 29 0.06 -14.72 2.14
CA VAL A 29 -0.94 -14.70 1.07
C VAL A 29 -0.30 -14.60 -0.32
N ALA A 30 0.90 -14.03 -0.43
CA ALA A 30 1.63 -13.99 -1.70
C ALA A 30 2.12 -15.36 -2.18
N ASP A 31 2.14 -16.36 -1.30
CA ASP A 31 2.55 -17.75 -1.58
C ASP A 31 3.89 -17.83 -2.34
N LYS A 32 4.85 -17.00 -1.91
CA LYS A 32 6.20 -16.90 -2.48
C LYS A 32 7.24 -16.94 -1.39
N SER A 33 8.34 -17.62 -1.65
CA SER A 33 9.49 -17.69 -0.72
C SER A 33 10.20 -16.34 -0.54
N CYS A 34 10.10 -15.44 -1.53
CA CYS A 34 10.66 -14.11 -1.45
C CYS A 34 9.82 -13.06 -2.22
N PRO A 35 8.67 -12.64 -1.66
CA PRO A 35 7.76 -11.73 -2.35
C PRO A 35 8.36 -10.32 -2.47
N LYS A 36 8.08 -9.65 -3.58
CA LYS A 36 8.31 -8.21 -3.77
C LYS A 36 7.16 -7.43 -3.16
N ILE A 37 7.45 -6.65 -2.14
CA ILE A 37 6.47 -5.79 -1.48
C ILE A 37 6.83 -4.33 -1.71
N CYS A 38 5.87 -3.55 -2.21
CA CYS A 38 6.04 -2.13 -2.47
C CYS A 38 5.19 -1.29 -1.53
N PHE A 39 5.81 -0.38 -0.80
CA PHE A 39 5.10 0.59 0.03
C PHE A 39 4.75 1.86 -0.73
N VAL A 40 3.49 2.31 -0.59
CA VAL A 40 2.98 3.56 -1.17
C VAL A 40 2.61 4.51 -0.03
N PRO A 41 3.49 5.47 0.34
CA PRO A 41 3.28 6.37 1.48
C PRO A 41 2.43 7.61 1.15
N THR A 42 1.75 7.65 0.00
CA THR A 42 1.16 8.90 -0.54
C THR A 42 0.15 9.56 0.38
N ALA A 43 -0.69 8.81 1.11
CA ALA A 43 -1.63 9.36 2.09
C ALA A 43 -0.95 10.20 3.18
N SER A 44 0.29 9.89 3.51
CA SER A 44 1.08 10.63 4.49
C SER A 44 1.86 11.81 3.91
N GLY A 45 1.75 12.08 2.60
CA GLY A 45 2.60 13.06 1.91
C GLY A 45 4.01 12.54 1.64
N ASP A 46 4.16 11.23 1.40
CA ASP A 46 5.46 10.55 1.22
C ASP A 46 6.43 10.78 2.39
N ARG A 47 5.92 10.72 3.63
CA ARG A 47 6.71 10.93 4.84
C ARG A 47 7.88 9.95 4.96
N GLY A 48 9.08 10.49 5.12
CA GLY A 48 10.33 9.72 5.17
C GLY A 48 10.42 8.80 6.39
N ASP A 49 9.90 9.23 7.55
CA ASP A 49 9.85 8.43 8.77
C ASP A 49 8.94 7.20 8.61
N TYR A 50 7.85 7.34 7.85
CA TYR A 50 6.95 6.24 7.57
C TYR A 50 7.59 5.20 6.64
N THR A 51 8.24 5.67 5.58
CA THR A 51 9.04 4.83 4.69
C THR A 51 10.17 4.13 5.44
N PHE A 52 10.84 4.83 6.37
CA PHE A 52 11.87 4.24 7.21
C PHE A 52 11.35 3.08 8.06
N LYS A 53 10.20 3.25 8.73
CA LYS A 53 9.55 2.17 9.50
C LYS A 53 9.24 0.94 8.64
N PHE A 54 8.76 1.15 7.41
CA PHE A 54 8.52 0.07 6.45
C PHE A 54 9.80 -0.73 6.19
N TYR A 55 10.89 -0.07 5.83
CA TYR A 55 12.16 -0.75 5.60
C TYR A 55 12.72 -1.41 6.86
N GLN A 56 12.62 -0.75 8.01
CA GLN A 56 13.08 -1.30 9.29
C GLN A 56 12.35 -2.62 9.60
N HIS A 57 11.06 -2.70 9.33
CA HIS A 57 10.29 -3.92 9.55
C HIS A 57 10.61 -4.99 8.49
N PHE A 58 10.35 -4.70 7.21
CA PHE A 58 10.40 -5.72 6.15
C PHE A 58 11.81 -6.14 5.74
N SER A 59 12.85 -5.32 6.00
CA SER A 59 14.24 -5.74 5.75
C SER A 59 14.81 -6.64 6.85
N LEU A 60 14.20 -6.63 8.05
CA LEU A 60 14.61 -7.43 9.21
C LEU A 60 13.73 -8.66 9.46
N GLN A 61 12.64 -8.80 8.70
CA GLN A 61 11.73 -9.93 8.72
C GLN A 61 12.46 -11.25 8.44
N LYS A 62 12.06 -12.33 9.12
CA LYS A 62 12.65 -13.66 8.98
C LYS A 62 12.31 -14.26 7.63
N ASP A 63 11.08 -14.03 7.19
CA ASP A 63 10.62 -14.39 5.86
C ASP A 63 11.19 -13.36 4.89
N HIS A 64 12.18 -13.78 4.11
CA HIS A 64 12.87 -12.90 3.18
C HIS A 64 11.87 -12.27 2.23
N CYS A 65 11.80 -10.95 2.16
CA CYS A 65 11.05 -10.25 1.12
C CYS A 65 11.94 -9.21 0.43
N LYS A 66 11.48 -8.64 -0.68
CA LYS A 66 12.17 -7.57 -1.42
C LYS A 66 11.40 -6.27 -1.25
N PRO A 67 11.69 -5.47 -0.21
CA PRO A 67 10.99 -4.22 0.04
C PRO A 67 11.40 -3.14 -0.97
N THR A 68 10.40 -2.48 -1.54
CA THR A 68 10.54 -1.26 -2.34
C THR A 68 9.55 -0.22 -1.85
N HIS A 69 9.67 1.03 -2.28
CA HIS A 69 8.65 2.03 -2.05
C HIS A 69 8.47 2.91 -3.30
N LEU A 70 7.26 3.44 -3.47
CA LEU A 70 6.89 4.32 -4.57
C LEU A 70 6.40 5.66 -4.01
N PRO A 71 7.27 6.68 -3.92
CA PRO A 71 6.84 8.03 -3.63
C PRO A 71 6.25 8.67 -4.90
N LEU A 72 5.10 9.33 -4.79
CA LEU A 72 4.46 10.04 -5.90
C LEU A 72 4.83 11.52 -5.95
N PHE A 73 5.07 12.18 -4.81
CA PHE A 73 5.51 13.58 -4.75
C PHE A 73 6.92 13.78 -5.31
N LYS A 74 7.75 12.73 -5.28
CA LYS A 74 9.11 12.71 -5.85
C LYS A 74 9.30 11.55 -6.84
N ARG A 75 8.24 11.25 -7.61
CA ARG A 75 8.19 10.10 -8.51
C ARG A 75 9.34 10.09 -9.52
N LYS A 76 10.05 8.96 -9.58
CA LYS A 76 11.04 8.66 -10.64
C LYS A 76 10.56 7.59 -11.62
N VAL A 77 9.64 6.73 -11.19
CA VAL A 77 9.04 5.68 -12.02
C VAL A 77 8.15 6.32 -13.10
N LYS A 78 8.47 6.07 -14.37
CA LYS A 78 7.72 6.62 -15.51
C LYS A 78 6.47 5.80 -15.81
N ASP A 79 6.64 4.50 -15.98
CA ASP A 79 5.53 3.56 -16.23
C ASP A 79 5.05 2.97 -14.91
N LEU A 80 3.91 3.48 -14.43
CA LEU A 80 3.32 3.01 -13.18
C LEU A 80 2.63 1.65 -13.33
N VAL A 81 2.13 1.32 -14.52
CA VAL A 81 1.44 0.05 -14.76
C VAL A 81 2.45 -1.08 -14.72
N ASP A 82 3.52 -0.96 -15.50
CA ASP A 82 4.60 -1.95 -15.52
C ASP A 82 5.21 -2.12 -14.12
N PHE A 83 5.50 -1.00 -13.45
CA PHE A 83 6.02 -1.04 -12.08
C PHE A 83 5.08 -1.73 -11.10
N ALA A 84 3.79 -1.39 -11.09
CA ALA A 84 2.80 -1.97 -10.19
C ALA A 84 2.60 -3.46 -10.45
N CYS A 85 2.44 -3.87 -11.72
CA CYS A 85 2.31 -5.27 -12.11
C CYS A 85 3.57 -6.11 -11.84
N SER A 86 4.74 -5.47 -11.68
CA SER A 86 5.99 -6.18 -11.36
C SER A 86 6.15 -6.53 -9.87
N GLN A 87 5.27 -6.03 -9.00
CA GLN A 87 5.22 -6.32 -7.57
C GLN A 87 4.39 -7.58 -7.29
N ASP A 88 4.59 -8.18 -6.12
CA ASP A 88 3.71 -9.24 -5.62
C ASP A 88 2.66 -8.66 -4.67
N ILE A 89 3.06 -7.65 -3.88
CA ILE A 89 2.23 -6.95 -2.91
C ILE A 89 2.42 -5.44 -3.07
N ILE A 90 1.33 -4.68 -3.07
CA ILE A 90 1.34 -3.23 -2.89
C ILE A 90 0.68 -2.91 -1.55
N TYR A 91 1.44 -2.29 -0.65
CA TYR A 91 0.99 -1.88 0.67
C TYR A 91 0.82 -0.36 0.72
N VAL A 92 -0.38 0.12 1.01
CA VAL A 92 -0.70 1.56 1.08
C VAL A 92 -0.77 2.04 2.52
N GLY A 93 0.02 3.08 2.82
CA GLY A 93 0.05 3.67 4.15
C GLY A 93 -1.19 4.50 4.47
N GLY A 94 -1.39 4.78 5.77
CA GLY A 94 -2.44 5.68 6.25
C GLY A 94 -2.07 7.16 6.12
N GLY A 95 -3.06 8.02 6.36
CA GLY A 95 -2.92 9.48 6.28
C GLY A 95 -4.22 10.11 5.77
N ASN A 96 -4.11 11.07 4.85
CA ASN A 96 -5.26 11.77 4.29
C ASN A 96 -5.74 11.09 3.00
N THR A 97 -6.94 10.50 3.04
CA THR A 97 -7.54 9.75 1.91
C THR A 97 -7.81 10.65 0.71
N ALA A 98 -8.43 11.81 0.92
CA ALA A 98 -8.80 12.71 -0.17
C ALA A 98 -7.57 13.20 -0.96
N ASN A 99 -6.52 13.63 -0.25
CA ASN A 99 -5.26 14.07 -0.88
C ASN A 99 -4.60 12.92 -1.63
N MET A 100 -4.55 11.72 -1.03
CA MET A 100 -3.99 10.54 -1.70
C MET A 100 -4.68 10.26 -3.03
N LEU A 101 -6.02 10.19 -3.03
CA LEU A 101 -6.80 9.88 -4.23
C LEU A 101 -6.64 10.96 -5.30
N ALA A 102 -6.62 12.24 -4.92
CA ALA A 102 -6.37 13.33 -5.85
C ALA A 102 -5.00 13.21 -6.54
N ILE A 103 -3.95 12.86 -5.78
CA ILE A 103 -2.60 12.66 -6.32
C ILE A 103 -2.55 11.42 -7.21
N TRP A 104 -3.20 10.32 -6.81
CA TRP A 104 -3.24 9.10 -7.59
C TRP A 104 -3.90 9.32 -8.95
N HIS A 105 -5.05 10.00 -8.96
CA HIS A 105 -5.75 10.34 -10.18
C HIS A 105 -4.89 11.20 -11.11
N LEU A 106 -4.22 12.22 -10.57
CA LEU A 106 -3.30 13.08 -11.33
C LEU A 106 -2.13 12.28 -11.96
N HIS A 107 -1.63 11.27 -11.24
CA HIS A 107 -0.52 10.45 -11.70
C HIS A 107 -0.95 9.23 -12.54
N GLY A 108 -2.24 8.90 -12.59
CA GLY A 108 -2.76 7.68 -13.19
C GLY A 108 -2.43 6.40 -12.41
N PHE A 109 -2.17 6.52 -11.11
CA PHE A 109 -1.81 5.38 -10.26
C PHE A 109 -3.02 4.51 -9.89
N ASP A 110 -4.21 5.10 -9.81
CA ASP A 110 -5.50 4.42 -9.69
C ASP A 110 -5.69 3.37 -10.80
N LEU A 111 -5.44 3.74 -12.06
CA LEU A 111 -5.51 2.83 -13.21
C LEU A 111 -4.43 1.74 -13.16
N ALA A 112 -3.23 2.07 -12.67
CA ALA A 112 -2.15 1.11 -12.50
C ALA A 112 -2.50 0.04 -11.46
N LEU A 113 -3.12 0.43 -10.35
CA LEU A 113 -3.57 -0.48 -9.30
C LEU A 113 -4.68 -1.42 -9.79
N GLN A 114 -5.66 -0.92 -10.57
CA GLN A 114 -6.70 -1.76 -11.17
C GLN A 114 -6.10 -2.86 -12.06
N LYS A 115 -5.10 -2.52 -12.87
CA LYS A 115 -4.39 -3.48 -13.72
C LYS A 115 -3.56 -4.46 -12.90
N ALA A 116 -2.84 -3.98 -11.89
CA ALA A 116 -2.05 -4.83 -11.00
C ALA A 116 -2.93 -5.86 -10.28
N LEU A 117 -4.08 -5.44 -9.75
CA LEU A 117 -5.04 -6.33 -9.10
C LEU A 117 -5.59 -7.38 -10.10
N ALA A 118 -5.94 -6.98 -11.32
CA ALA A 118 -6.36 -7.90 -12.37
C ALA A 118 -5.27 -8.93 -12.74
N GLU A 119 -4.00 -8.56 -12.58
CA GLU A 119 -2.83 -9.43 -12.76
C GLU A 119 -2.48 -10.27 -11.52
N GLY A 120 -3.27 -10.19 -10.45
CA GLY A 120 -3.09 -10.97 -9.22
C GLY A 120 -2.13 -10.36 -8.22
N VAL A 121 -1.77 -9.08 -8.36
CA VAL A 121 -1.03 -8.36 -7.31
C VAL A 121 -1.94 -8.17 -6.09
N ILE A 122 -1.41 -8.50 -4.91
CA ILE A 122 -2.14 -8.33 -3.65
C ILE A 122 -2.13 -6.85 -3.28
N LEU A 123 -3.30 -6.29 -3.02
CA LEU A 123 -3.43 -4.94 -2.51
C LEU A 123 -3.69 -4.98 -1.00
N ALA A 124 -2.83 -4.35 -0.22
CA ALA A 124 -2.99 -4.21 1.22
C ALA A 124 -2.95 -2.74 1.59
N GLY A 125 -3.63 -2.35 2.67
CA GLY A 125 -3.45 -1.00 3.16
C GLY A 125 -4.11 -0.74 4.50
N MET A 126 -3.65 0.34 5.15
CA MET A 126 -4.01 0.71 6.52
C MET A 126 -4.69 2.08 6.56
N SER A 127 -5.82 2.18 7.29
CA SER A 127 -6.59 3.43 7.45
C SER A 127 -6.97 4.04 6.09
N ALA A 128 -6.45 5.20 5.69
CA ALA A 128 -6.67 5.74 4.34
C ALA A 128 -6.34 4.73 3.23
N GLY A 129 -5.29 3.94 3.41
CA GLY A 129 -4.90 2.88 2.49
C GLY A 129 -5.83 1.66 2.50
N SER A 130 -6.66 1.48 3.53
CA SER A 130 -7.69 0.42 3.55
C SER A 130 -8.98 0.88 2.89
N ILE A 131 -9.32 2.16 3.02
CA ILE A 131 -10.53 2.78 2.46
C ILE A 131 -10.45 2.87 0.93
N CYS A 132 -9.28 3.15 0.36
CA CYS A 132 -9.13 3.47 -1.07
C CYS A 132 -9.48 2.34 -2.06
N TRP A 133 -9.78 1.14 -1.57
CA TRP A 133 -10.19 -0.01 -2.38
C TRP A 133 -11.68 -0.04 -2.71
N PHE A 134 -12.48 0.74 -2.00
CA PHE A 134 -13.93 0.66 -2.03
C PHE A 134 -14.54 1.88 -2.72
N GLN A 135 -15.72 1.68 -3.32
CA GLN A 135 -16.45 2.76 -3.99
C GLN A 135 -16.93 3.85 -3.01
N PHE A 136 -17.21 3.44 -1.77
CA PHE A 136 -17.65 4.32 -0.68
C PHE A 136 -16.88 3.97 0.59
N GLY A 137 -16.59 4.98 1.39
CA GLY A 137 -15.93 4.84 2.68
C GLY A 137 -16.23 6.04 3.55
N VAL A 138 -15.99 5.91 4.84
CA VAL A 138 -16.12 7.01 5.81
C VAL A 138 -14.72 7.54 6.06
N ASP A 139 -14.52 8.85 5.93
CA ASP A 139 -13.21 9.47 6.15
C ASP A 139 -13.28 10.83 6.88
N ASP A 140 -12.14 11.22 7.44
CA ASP A 140 -11.92 12.43 8.23
C ASP A 140 -10.91 13.37 7.53
N SER A 141 -10.81 13.30 6.19
CA SER A 141 -9.77 14.01 5.43
C SER A 141 -9.81 15.54 5.56
N PHE A 142 -10.95 16.11 5.97
CA PHE A 142 -11.18 17.56 6.05
C PHE A 142 -11.51 18.07 7.46
N GLY A 143 -11.33 17.25 8.50
CA GLY A 143 -11.61 17.60 9.89
C GLY A 143 -11.91 16.35 10.73
N GLU A 144 -12.12 16.53 12.04
CA GLU A 144 -12.34 15.39 12.97
C GLU A 144 -13.71 14.70 12.83
N ASP A 145 -14.64 15.31 12.08
CA ASP A 145 -15.94 14.72 11.78
C ASP A 145 -15.81 13.67 10.67
N LEU A 146 -16.14 12.43 11.00
CA LEU A 146 -16.29 11.35 10.01
C LEU A 146 -17.47 11.64 9.07
N LYS A 147 -17.22 11.63 7.76
CA LYS A 147 -18.22 11.86 6.71
C LYS A 147 -18.20 10.78 5.65
#